data_AF-A0A2S9FLU2-F1
#
_entry.id   AF-A0A2S9FLU2-F1
#
_cell.length_a   1.000
_cell.length_b   1.000
_cell.length_c   1.000
_cell.angle_alpha   90.00
_cell.angle_beta   90.00
_cell.angle_gamma   90.00
#
_symmetry.space_group_name_H-M   'P 1'
#
loop_
_entity.id
_entity.type
_entity.pdbx_description
1 polymer ?
#
loop_
_entity_poly.entity_id
_entity_poly.type
_entity_poly.pdbx_seq_one_letter_code
_entity_poly.pdbx_strand_id
1 'polypeptide(L)'
;MIAAALLAAALLIAPNAVAPTAHAQGCPDIEVVFARGTDEPPGLGRVGSAFVDSLSGRVGGRSVGSYAVVYPATFDFLAAAGGANDASAHVQYMIANCPRTRLVLGGYSQGAAVI
;
A
#
# COMPACT_ATOMS: atom_id res chain seq x y z
N MET A 1 2.19 -65.44 32.37
CA MET A 1 1.28 -64.29 32.23
C MET A 1 1.47 -63.69 30.84
N ILE A 2 0.37 -63.52 30.14
CA ILE A 2 0.23 -63.14 28.73
C ILE A 2 0.49 -61.63 28.56
N ALA A 3 1.14 -61.20 27.47
CA ALA A 3 0.76 -59.96 26.77
C ALA A 3 1.50 -59.85 25.41
N ALA A 4 0.73 -60.04 24.34
CA ALA A 4 1.04 -59.57 22.99
C ALA A 4 0.56 -58.11 22.82
N ALA A 5 1.21 -57.32 21.98
CA ALA A 5 0.63 -56.16 21.27
C ALA A 5 1.63 -55.70 20.20
N LEU A 6 1.45 -56.06 18.92
CA LEU A 6 0.62 -55.40 17.90
C LEU A 6 1.17 -54.04 17.42
N LEU A 7 1.60 -54.03 16.15
CA LEU A 7 1.95 -52.87 15.33
C LEU A 7 0.83 -51.82 15.32
N ALA A 8 1.21 -50.55 15.41
CA ALA A 8 0.37 -49.43 14.96
C ALA A 8 1.19 -48.56 13.99
N ALA A 9 1.00 -48.77 12.68
CA ALA A 9 1.42 -47.83 11.66
C ALA A 9 0.39 -46.69 11.61
N ALA A 10 0.74 -45.51 12.11
CA ALA A 10 -0.11 -44.33 12.04
C ALA A 10 -0.09 -43.77 10.60
N LEU A 11 -1.20 -43.92 9.89
CA LEU A 11 -1.46 -43.23 8.62
C LEU A 11 -1.63 -41.72 8.92
N LEU A 12 -0.67 -40.91 8.48
CA LEU A 12 -0.79 -39.45 8.46
C LEU A 12 -1.72 -39.05 7.31
N ILE A 13 -3.02 -38.92 7.60
CA ILE A 13 -3.97 -38.24 6.71
C ILE A 13 -3.77 -36.74 6.93
N ALA A 14 -2.92 -36.11 6.12
CA ALA A 14 -2.84 -34.65 6.09
C ALA A 14 -4.09 -34.10 5.38
N PRO A 15 -4.83 -33.15 5.97
CA PRO A 15 -5.87 -32.45 5.24
C PRO A 15 -5.22 -31.58 4.15
N ASN A 16 -5.70 -31.73 2.92
CA ASN A 16 -5.39 -30.87 1.79
C ASN A 16 -5.93 -29.46 2.09
N ALA A 17 -5.17 -28.65 2.83
CA ALA A 17 -5.45 -27.23 2.99
C ALA A 17 -5.20 -26.56 1.65
N VAL A 18 -6.28 -26.24 0.93
CA VAL A 18 -6.22 -25.36 -0.23
C VAL A 18 -5.76 -23.99 0.28
N ALA A 19 -4.49 -23.67 0.08
CA ALA A 19 -3.96 -22.36 0.42
C ALA A 19 -4.68 -21.29 -0.41
N PRO A 20 -5.06 -20.15 0.17
CA PRO A 20 -5.64 -19.06 -0.59
C PRO A 20 -4.64 -18.63 -1.68
N THR A 21 -5.10 -18.60 -2.93
CA THR A 21 -4.32 -18.09 -4.05
C THR A 21 -4.19 -16.59 -3.89
N ALA A 22 -2.97 -16.12 -3.60
CA ALA A 22 -2.65 -14.70 -3.63
C ALA A 22 -2.73 -14.23 -5.09
N HIS A 23 -3.79 -13.51 -5.44
CA HIS A 23 -3.81 -12.70 -6.65
C HIS A 23 -3.02 -11.42 -6.36
N ALA A 24 -1.97 -11.16 -7.13
CA ALA A 24 -1.41 -9.82 -7.19
C ALA A 24 -2.57 -8.87 -7.54
N GLN A 25 -2.86 -7.91 -6.67
CA GLN A 25 -3.85 -6.89 -6.96
C GLN A 25 -3.40 -6.24 -8.28
N GLY A 26 -4.22 -6.32 -9.33
CA GLY A 26 -3.89 -5.70 -10.60
C GLY A 26 -3.59 -4.20 -10.40
N CYS A 27 -2.79 -3.62 -11.30
CA CYS A 27 -2.51 -2.18 -11.29
C CYS A 27 -3.83 -1.39 -11.21
N PRO A 28 -3.98 -0.42 -10.29
CA PRO A 28 -5.20 0.37 -10.21
C PRO A 28 -5.33 1.25 -11.46
N ASP A 29 -6.54 1.63 -11.81
CA ASP A 29 -6.77 2.56 -12.91
C ASP A 29 -6.19 3.94 -12.61
N ILE A 30 -6.17 4.31 -11.32
CA ILE A 30 -5.68 5.56 -10.77
C ILE A 30 -4.90 5.26 -9.48
N GLU A 31 -3.72 5.86 -9.31
CA GLU A 31 -2.95 5.82 -8.07
C GLU A 31 -2.77 7.25 -7.56
N VAL A 32 -3.14 7.50 -6.30
CA VAL A 32 -2.90 8.77 -5.63
C VAL A 32 -1.64 8.69 -4.77
N VAL A 33 -0.59 9.42 -5.14
CA VAL A 33 0.62 9.58 -4.34
C VAL A 33 0.43 10.84 -3.50
N PHE A 34 0.28 10.68 -2.18
CA PHE A 34 -0.06 11.80 -1.29
C PHE A 34 0.95 12.00 -0.16
N ALA A 35 1.45 13.23 -0.01
CA ALA A 35 2.30 13.64 1.10
C ALA A 35 1.50 14.41 2.16
N ARG A 36 1.54 13.93 3.41
CA ARG A 36 0.79 14.48 4.55
C ARG A 36 1.33 15.85 5.02
N GLY A 37 0.66 16.46 5.99
CA GLY A 37 1.11 17.69 6.63
C GLY A 37 2.15 17.45 7.73
N THR A 38 2.77 18.54 8.19
CA THR A 38 3.62 18.54 9.38
C THR A 38 2.85 18.01 10.59
N ASP A 39 3.50 17.17 11.38
CA ASP A 39 2.99 16.55 12.61
C ASP A 39 1.79 15.59 12.40
N GLU A 40 1.48 15.23 11.14
CA GLU A 40 0.51 14.16 10.88
C GLU A 40 1.15 12.77 11.10
N PRO A 41 0.40 11.80 11.65
CA PRO A 41 0.89 10.43 11.81
C PRO A 41 1.13 9.75 10.45
N PRO A 42 1.94 8.68 10.38
CA PRO A 42 2.18 7.93 9.14
C PRO A 42 0.87 7.54 8.43
N GLY A 43 0.84 7.70 7.10
CA GLY A 43 -0.35 7.53 6.27
C GLY A 43 -0.60 8.74 5.38
N LEU A 44 -1.79 8.82 4.78
CA LEU A 44 -2.18 9.89 3.85
C LEU A 44 -2.43 11.25 4.54
N GLY A 45 -2.52 11.27 5.86
CA GLY A 45 -3.00 12.44 6.60
C GLY A 45 -4.50 12.69 6.39
N ARG A 46 -5.05 13.63 7.14
CA ARG A 46 -6.50 13.94 7.11
C ARG A 46 -6.96 14.39 5.73
N VAL A 47 -6.17 15.24 5.08
CA VAL A 47 -6.50 15.81 3.76
C VAL A 47 -6.37 14.75 2.68
N GLY A 48 -5.30 13.94 2.70
CA GLY A 48 -5.09 12.89 1.71
C GLY A 48 -6.17 11.80 1.77
N SER A 49 -6.56 11.36 2.97
CA SER A 49 -7.65 10.40 3.15
C SER A 49 -8.98 10.95 2.58
N ALA A 50 -9.36 12.17 2.96
CA ALA A 50 -10.58 12.79 2.45
C ALA A 50 -10.55 13.00 0.93
N PHE A 51 -9.38 13.30 0.37
CA PHE A 51 -9.18 13.44 -1.07
C PHE A 51 -9.40 12.11 -1.80
N VAL A 52 -8.77 11.03 -1.34
CA VAL A 52 -8.90 9.69 -1.93
C VAL A 52 -10.36 9.20 -1.84
N ASP A 53 -11.00 9.37 -0.69
CA ASP A 53 -12.41 8.99 -0.49
C ASP A 53 -13.32 9.74 -1.47
N SER A 54 -13.17 11.06 -1.60
CA SER A 54 -13.95 11.88 -2.53
C SER A 54 -13.68 11.52 -4.00
N LEU A 55 -12.41 11.28 -4.35
CA LEU A 55 -12.01 10.90 -5.70
C LEU A 55 -12.64 9.57 -6.12
N SER A 56 -12.63 8.59 -5.22
CA SER A 56 -13.19 7.25 -5.48
C SER A 56 -14.66 7.31 -5.93
N GLY A 57 -15.46 8.22 -5.35
CA GLY A 57 -16.85 8.45 -5.73
C GLY A 57 -17.06 9.20 -7.06
N ARG A 58 -15.99 9.75 -7.67
CA ARG A 58 -16.08 10.63 -8.84
C ARG A 58 -15.50 10.04 -10.12
N VAL A 59 -14.81 8.91 -10.05
CA VAL A 59 -14.04 8.36 -11.18
C VAL A 59 -14.76 7.25 -11.96
N GLY A 60 -16.09 7.16 -11.83
CA GLY A 60 -16.92 6.31 -12.70
C GLY A 60 -16.63 4.82 -12.56
N GLY A 61 -16.40 4.34 -11.33
CA GLY A 61 -16.15 2.91 -11.04
C GLY A 61 -14.71 2.44 -11.31
N ARG A 62 -13.81 3.35 -11.73
CA ARG A 62 -12.38 3.07 -11.84
C ARG A 62 -11.78 2.80 -10.46
N SER A 63 -10.89 1.82 -10.40
CA SER A 63 -10.15 1.49 -9.18
C SER A 63 -9.19 2.63 -8.80
N VAL A 64 -9.18 3.00 -7.52
CA VAL A 64 -8.29 4.03 -6.95
C VAL A 64 -7.40 3.37 -5.90
N GLY A 65 -6.11 3.27 -6.20
CA GLY A 65 -5.06 2.97 -5.23
C GLY A 65 -4.51 4.26 -4.61
N SER A 66 -3.78 4.11 -3.51
CA SER A 66 -3.15 5.23 -2.84
C SER A 66 -1.81 4.83 -2.24
N TYR A 67 -0.83 5.72 -2.38
CA TYR A 67 0.47 5.63 -1.76
C TYR A 67 0.68 6.82 -0.83
N ALA A 68 0.93 6.53 0.45
CA ALA A 68 1.31 7.53 1.42
C ALA A 68 2.82 7.72 1.38
N VAL A 69 3.27 8.92 1.00
CA VAL A 69 4.69 9.24 0.89
C VAL A 69 5.38 9.04 2.25
N VAL A 70 6.49 8.31 2.24
CA VAL A 70 7.24 7.87 3.42
C VAL A 70 8.31 8.88 3.75
N TYR A 71 8.04 9.70 4.77
CA TYR A 71 8.98 10.65 5.32
C TYR A 71 8.54 11.06 6.74
N PRO A 72 9.40 11.72 7.53
CA PRO A 72 9.11 11.99 8.95
C PRO A 72 7.92 12.94 9.19
N ALA A 73 7.67 13.88 8.28
CA ALA A 73 6.67 14.95 8.44
C ALA A 73 6.83 15.78 9.74
N THR A 74 8.07 16.03 10.18
CA THR A 74 8.36 16.83 11.38
C THR A 74 8.49 18.31 11.04
N PHE A 75 8.75 19.15 12.05
CA PHE A 75 9.04 20.58 11.85
C PHE A 75 10.41 20.83 11.18
N ASP A 76 11.26 19.81 11.02
CA ASP A 76 12.44 19.91 10.16
C ASP A 76 12.01 19.89 8.70
N PHE A 77 11.88 21.07 8.10
CA PHE A 77 11.40 21.22 6.74
C PHE A 77 12.38 20.65 5.70
N LEU A 78 13.68 20.53 6.01
CA LEU A 78 14.65 19.95 5.08
C LEU A 78 14.41 18.45 4.86
N ALA A 79 13.77 17.77 5.81
CA ALA A 79 13.35 16.38 5.67
C ALA A 79 12.32 16.17 4.55
N ALA A 80 11.67 17.24 4.04
CA ALA A 80 10.78 17.17 2.88
C ALA A 80 11.51 16.66 1.61
N ALA A 81 12.82 16.93 1.47
CA ALA A 81 13.61 16.40 0.35
C ALA A 81 13.64 14.86 0.35
N GLY A 82 13.62 14.23 1.53
CA GLY A 82 13.48 12.78 1.66
C GLY A 82 12.14 12.28 1.15
N GLY A 83 11.05 12.99 1.46
CA GLY A 83 9.72 12.70 0.92
C GLY A 83 9.66 12.86 -0.61
N ALA A 84 10.30 13.87 -1.17
CA ALA A 84 10.32 14.09 -2.62
C ALA A 84 11.04 12.93 -3.35
N ASN A 85 12.13 12.44 -2.76
CA ASN A 85 12.84 11.27 -3.28
C ASN A 85 11.98 10.00 -3.22
N ASP A 86 11.28 9.78 -2.11
CA ASP A 86 10.37 8.65 -1.93
C ASP A 86 9.19 8.68 -2.92
N ALA A 87 8.51 9.83 -3.04
CA ALA A 87 7.44 10.04 -4.01
C ALA A 87 7.93 9.82 -5.46
N SER A 88 9.10 10.36 -5.81
CA SER A 88 9.71 10.18 -7.13
C SER A 88 10.03 8.71 -7.42
N ALA A 89 10.57 7.98 -6.43
CA ALA A 89 10.86 6.56 -6.57
C ALA A 89 9.58 5.75 -6.79
N HIS A 90 8.49 6.05 -6.06
CA HIS A 90 7.21 5.37 -6.24
C HIS A 90 6.58 5.68 -7.60
N VAL A 91 6.64 6.94 -8.06
CA VAL A 91 6.17 7.33 -9.40
C VAL A 91 6.91 6.55 -10.49
N GLN A 92 8.24 6.47 -10.39
CA GLN A 92 9.06 5.71 -11.35
C GLN A 92 8.72 4.22 -11.29
N TYR A 93 8.52 3.65 -10.10
CA TYR A 93 8.07 2.27 -9.92
C TYR A 93 6.72 2.03 -10.62
N MET A 94 5.74 2.91 -10.43
CA MET A 94 4.43 2.78 -11.06
C MET A 94 4.48 2.92 -12.58
N ILE A 95 5.31 3.83 -13.11
CA ILE A 95 5.52 3.94 -14.56
C ILE A 95 6.11 2.64 -15.13
N ALA A 96 7.07 2.02 -14.44
CA ALA A 96 7.73 0.80 -14.90
C ALA A 96 6.81 -0.44 -14.82
N ASN A 97 6.03 -0.56 -13.76
CA ASN A 97 5.27 -1.78 -13.46
C ASN A 97 3.78 -1.67 -13.83
N CYS A 98 3.24 -0.46 -13.88
CA CYS A 98 1.84 -0.14 -14.10
C CYS A 98 1.67 1.03 -15.09
N PRO A 99 2.20 0.93 -16.33
CA PRO A 99 2.27 2.06 -17.27
C PRO A 99 0.91 2.60 -17.75
N ARG A 100 -0.19 1.91 -17.44
CA ARG A 100 -1.57 2.33 -17.76
C ARG A 100 -2.27 3.02 -16.59
N THR A 101 -1.72 2.94 -15.38
CA THR A 101 -2.26 3.63 -14.20
C THR A 101 -2.09 5.13 -14.37
N ARG A 102 -3.15 5.90 -14.10
CA ARG A 102 -3.05 7.36 -14.05
C ARG A 102 -2.55 7.79 -12.68
N LEU A 103 -1.45 8.52 -12.65
CA LEU A 103 -0.88 9.03 -11.41
C LEU A 103 -1.49 10.39 -11.07
N VAL A 104 -1.91 10.55 -9.81
CA VAL A 104 -2.37 11.80 -9.22
C VAL A 104 -1.43 12.11 -8.07
N LEU A 105 -0.74 13.26 -8.14
CA LEU A 105 0.18 13.70 -7.11
C LEU A 105 -0.50 14.78 -6.27
N GLY A 106 -0.40 14.69 -4.95
CA GLY A 106 -1.02 15.66 -4.05
C GLY A 106 -0.30 15.79 -2.73
N GLY A 107 -0.34 16.98 -2.13
CA GLY A 107 0.32 17.24 -0.87
C GLY A 107 -0.38 18.34 -0.08
N TYR A 108 -0.24 18.29 1.24
CA TYR A 108 -0.81 19.29 2.15
C TYR A 108 0.26 19.93 3.04
N SER A 109 0.26 21.26 3.16
CA SER A 109 1.22 22.02 3.97
C SER A 109 2.68 21.69 3.59
N GLN A 110 3.48 21.08 4.47
CA GLN A 110 4.83 20.61 4.13
C GLN A 110 4.83 19.54 3.03
N GLY A 111 3.80 18.68 2.99
CA GLY A 111 3.62 17.71 1.92
C GLY A 111 3.43 18.35 0.54
N ALA A 112 2.97 19.61 0.46
CA ALA A 112 2.92 20.32 -0.82
C ALA A 112 4.32 20.73 -1.32
N ALA A 113 5.32 20.80 -0.45
CA ALA A 113 6.72 21.00 -0.85
C ALA A 113 7.45 19.68 -1.16
N VAL A 114 6.89 18.54 -0.74
CA VAL A 114 7.37 17.20 -1.09
C VAL A 114 7.04 16.85 -2.55
N ILE A 115 5.86 17.28 -3.01
CA ILE A 115 5.31 17.00 -4.35
C ILE A 115 5.78 18.04 -5.36
#